data_AF-A0A1I5S7G9-F1
#
_entry.id   AF-A0A1I5S7G9-F1
#
_cell.length_a   1.000
_cell.length_b   1.000
_cell.length_c   1.000
_cell.angle_alpha   90.00
_cell.angle_beta   90.00
_cell.angle_gamma   90.00
#
_symmetry.space_group_name_H-M   'P 1'
#
loop_
_entity.id
_entity.type
_entity.pdbx_description
1 polymer ?
#
loop_
_entity_poly.entity_id
_entity_poly.type
_entity_poly.pdbx_seq_one_letter_code
_entity_poly.pdbx_strand_id
1 'polypeptide(L)'
;MLHDMHAYKTGSYDDHAHLGADYARKILTKLELTTPEETDIICSAIYHHDDKLTVDSPMDEVLKDADVIHHCVNDLSKPIKEKEQARFDSLMKEFGMTK
;
A
#
# COMPACT_ATOMS: atom_id res chain seq x y z
N MET A 1 6.04 0.21 -5.19
CA MET A 1 6.34 0.62 -6.59
C MET A 1 5.12 0.51 -7.49
N LEU A 2 4.46 -0.64 -7.61
CA LEU A 2 3.24 -0.76 -8.44
C LEU A 2 1.97 -0.22 -7.76
N HIS A 3 1.96 -0.09 -6.43
CA HIS A 3 0.76 0.20 -5.65
C HIS A 3 0.10 1.54 -5.98
N ASP A 4 0.90 2.57 -6.26
CA ASP A 4 0.42 3.89 -6.72
C ASP A 4 0.49 4.09 -8.24
N MET A 5 0.82 3.05 -9.02
CA MET A 5 1.12 3.21 -10.45
C MET A 5 -0.05 3.79 -11.25
N HIS A 6 -1.29 3.48 -10.86
CA HIS A 6 -2.46 4.07 -11.51
C HIS A 6 -2.52 5.58 -11.30
N ALA A 7 -2.26 6.06 -10.07
CA ALA A 7 -2.23 7.48 -9.76
C ALA A 7 -1.13 8.22 -10.53
N TYR A 8 0.06 7.63 -10.65
CA TYR A 8 1.12 8.21 -11.48
C TYR A 8 0.76 8.28 -12.96
N LYS A 9 0.01 7.30 -13.47
CA LYS A 9 -0.40 7.25 -14.87
C LYS A 9 -1.50 8.26 -15.20
N THR A 10 -2.47 8.46 -14.31
CA THR A 10 -3.66 9.29 -14.56
C THR A 10 -3.56 10.69 -13.97
N GLY A 11 -2.68 10.88 -12.98
CA GLY A 11 -2.61 12.09 -12.16
C GLY A 11 -3.71 12.19 -11.09
N SER A 12 -4.50 11.12 -10.87
CA SER A 12 -5.57 11.10 -9.85
C SER A 12 -5.42 9.91 -8.89
N TYR A 13 -5.64 10.18 -7.60
CA TYR A 13 -5.71 9.17 -6.54
C TYR A 13 -7.14 8.61 -6.35
N ASP A 14 -8.11 9.04 -7.15
CA ASP A 14 -9.46 8.50 -7.10
C ASP A 14 -9.44 7.02 -7.51
N ASP A 15 -9.91 6.15 -6.61
CA ASP A 15 -9.99 4.69 -6.82
C ASP A 15 -8.65 4.03 -7.25
N HIS A 16 -7.53 4.66 -6.91
CA HIS A 16 -6.21 4.28 -7.42
C HIS A 16 -5.77 2.89 -6.96
N ALA A 17 -6.21 2.44 -5.78
CA ALA A 17 -5.90 1.11 -5.27
C ALA A 17 -6.54 0.01 -6.13
N HIS A 18 -7.85 0.10 -6.37
CA HIS A 18 -8.58 -0.90 -7.17
C HIS A 18 -8.14 -0.88 -8.63
N LEU A 19 -8.09 0.31 -9.25
CA LEU A 19 -7.63 0.46 -10.63
C LEU A 19 -6.12 0.13 -10.77
N GLY A 20 -5.35 0.36 -9.72
CA GLY A 20 -3.95 -0.02 -9.58
C GLY A 20 -3.74 -1.53 -9.57
N ALA A 21 -4.57 -2.28 -8.86
CA ALA A 21 -4.51 -3.74 -8.83
C ALA A 21 -4.78 -4.34 -10.21
N ASP A 22 -5.81 -3.85 -10.90
CA ASP A 22 -6.12 -4.24 -12.29
C ASP A 22 -4.97 -3.91 -13.25
N TYR A 23 -4.33 -2.76 -13.06
CA TYR A 23 -3.20 -2.35 -13.88
C TYR A 23 -1.94 -3.18 -13.60
N ALA A 24 -1.67 -3.49 -12.32
CA ALA A 24 -0.58 -4.33 -11.90
C ALA A 24 -0.72 -5.75 -12.47
N ARG A 25 -1.91 -6.35 -12.41
CA ARG A 25 -2.18 -7.66 -13.03
C ARG A 25 -1.79 -7.69 -14.50
N LYS A 26 -2.21 -6.68 -15.27
CA LYS A 26 -1.88 -6.57 -16.70
C LYS A 26 -0.37 -6.52 -16.93
N ILE A 27 0.38 -5.80 -16.10
CA ILE A 27 1.84 -5.71 -16.19
C ILE A 27 2.49 -7.06 -15.86
N LEU A 28 2.15 -7.63 -14.71
CA LEU A 28 2.72 -8.87 -14.19
C LEU A 28 2.51 -10.04 -15.15
N THR A 29 1.28 -10.19 -15.66
CA THR A 29 0.95 -11.24 -16.63
C THR A 29 1.61 -11.00 -17.99
N LYS A 30 1.61 -9.77 -18.51
CA LYS A 30 2.21 -9.47 -19.83
C LYS A 30 3.72 -9.70 -19.85
N LEU A 31 4.39 -9.45 -18.72
CA LEU A 31 5.84 -9.57 -18.60
C LEU A 31 6.28 -10.93 -18.02
N GLU A 32 5.33 -11.82 -17.72
CA GLU A 32 5.58 -13.15 -17.16
C GLU A 32 6.49 -13.11 -15.91
N LEU A 33 6.27 -12.12 -15.03
CA LEU A 33 7.14 -11.85 -13.88
C LEU A 33 6.82 -12.70 -12.64
N THR A 34 5.63 -13.28 -12.58
CA THR A 34 5.08 -13.94 -11.40
C THR A 34 4.22 -15.13 -11.78
N THR A 35 4.06 -16.09 -10.86
CA THR A 35 3.03 -17.14 -11.00
C THR A 35 1.62 -16.56 -10.84
N PRO A 36 0.55 -17.29 -11.21
CA PRO A 36 -0.83 -16.84 -10.95
C PRO A 36 -1.07 -16.53 -9.46
N GLU A 37 -0.56 -17.36 -8.55
CA GLU A 37 -0.73 -17.21 -7.11
C GLU A 37 0.00 -15.96 -6.59
N GLU A 38 1.25 -15.74 -7.02
CA GLU A 38 2.01 -14.53 -6.69
C GLU A 38 1.33 -13.27 -7.25
N THR A 39 0.77 -13.36 -8.46
CA THR A 39 0.01 -12.26 -9.08
C THR A 39 -1.21 -11.91 -8.22
N ASP A 40 -1.94 -12.91 -7.73
CA ASP A 40 -3.12 -12.68 -6.89
C ASP A 40 -2.74 -12.05 -5.55
N ILE A 41 -1.66 -12.52 -4.92
CA ILE A 41 -1.14 -11.92 -3.67
C ILE A 41 -0.77 -10.45 -3.88
N ILE A 42 -0.01 -10.13 -4.94
CA ILE A 42 0.41 -8.75 -5.22
C ILE A 42 -0.80 -7.87 -5.54
N CYS A 43 -1.75 -8.37 -6.34
CA CYS A 43 -2.95 -7.61 -6.67
C CYS A 43 -3.83 -7.37 -5.44
N SER A 44 -3.97 -8.35 -4.54
CA SER A 44 -4.69 -8.20 -3.27
C SER A 44 -4.08 -7.09 -2.43
N ALA A 45 -2.75 -7.11 -2.27
CA ALA A 45 -2.06 -6.10 -1.49
C ALA A 45 -2.30 -4.70 -2.07
N ILE A 46 -2.17 -4.53 -3.40
CA ILE A 46 -2.44 -3.25 -4.06
C ILE A 46 -3.92 -2.85 -3.95
N TYR A 47 -4.85 -3.80 -4.05
CA TYR A 47 -6.28 -3.50 -3.98
C TYR A 47 -6.66 -2.95 -2.60
N HIS A 48 -6.15 -3.54 -1.52
CA HIS A 48 -6.51 -3.15 -0.15
C HIS A 48 -5.61 -2.08 0.45
N HIS A 49 -4.50 -1.70 -0.19
CA HIS A 49 -3.49 -0.87 0.49
C HIS A 49 -4.03 0.49 0.98
N ASP A 50 -5.03 1.10 0.33
CA ASP A 50 -5.57 2.40 0.77
C ASP A 50 -6.56 2.28 1.95
N ASP A 51 -7.11 1.08 2.19
CA ASP A 51 -7.93 0.77 3.37
C ASP A 51 -7.04 0.41 4.56
N LYS A 52 -6.77 1.43 5.38
CA LYS A 52 -5.90 1.31 6.55
C LYS A 52 -6.62 0.77 7.80
N LEU A 53 -7.96 0.73 7.78
CA LEU A 53 -8.80 0.38 8.95
C LEU A 53 -9.16 -1.11 8.99
N THR A 54 -9.17 -1.77 7.83
CA THR A 54 -9.40 -3.22 7.72
C THR A 54 -8.09 -3.99 7.82
N VAL A 55 -8.13 -5.17 8.45
CA VAL A 55 -7.03 -6.15 8.46
C VAL A 55 -7.37 -7.23 7.43
N ASP A 56 -6.47 -7.41 6.46
CA ASP A 56 -6.63 -8.33 5.33
C ASP A 56 -5.58 -9.46 5.37
N SER A 57 -5.02 -9.83 4.21
CA SER A 57 -4.01 -10.88 4.10
C SER A 57 -2.63 -10.41 4.57
N PRO A 58 -1.72 -11.32 4.95
CA PRO A 58 -0.39 -10.93 5.47
C PRO A 58 0.41 -9.99 4.56
N MET A 59 0.39 -10.21 3.24
CA MET A 59 1.10 -9.33 2.30
C MET A 59 0.43 -7.95 2.17
N ASP A 60 -0.89 -7.88 2.30
CA ASP A 60 -1.67 -6.65 2.26
C ASP A 60 -1.28 -5.77 3.45
N GLU A 61 -1.15 -6.36 4.64
CA GLU A 61 -0.72 -5.66 5.85
C GLU A 61 0.73 -5.16 5.73
N VAL A 62 1.65 -5.97 5.19
CA VAL A 62 3.04 -5.54 4.93
C VAL A 62 3.07 -4.30 4.02
N LEU A 63 2.24 -4.27 2.97
CA LEU A 63 2.18 -3.12 2.07
C LEU A 63 1.56 -1.89 2.74
N LYS A 64 0.48 -2.06 3.52
CA LYS A 64 -0.15 -0.95 4.27
C LYS A 64 0.83 -0.31 5.26
N ASP A 65 1.60 -1.13 5.97
CA ASP A 65 2.57 -0.66 6.95
C ASP A 65 3.73 0.08 6.27
N ALA A 66 4.27 -0.47 5.17
CA ALA A 66 5.29 0.19 4.38
C ALA A 66 4.82 1.54 3.82
N ASP A 67 3.57 1.61 3.35
CA ASP A 67 2.94 2.83 2.83
C ASP A 67 2.79 3.91 3.93
N VAL A 68 2.28 3.54 5.11
CA VAL A 68 2.14 4.45 6.25
C VAL A 68 3.50 4.99 6.70
N ILE A 69 4.53 4.15 6.79
CA ILE A 69 5.89 4.59 7.15
C ILE A 69 6.43 5.56 6.09
N HIS A 70 6.23 5.27 4.80
CA HIS A 70 6.64 6.18 3.74
C HIS A 70 5.91 7.53 3.85
N HIS A 71 4.59 7.54 4.06
CA HIS A 71 3.81 8.77 4.21
C HIS A 71 4.26 9.61 5.42
N CYS A 72 4.53 8.97 6.56
CA CYS A 72 4.75 9.67 7.82
C CYS A 72 6.22 10.04 8.06
N VAL A 73 7.17 9.22 7.61
CA VAL A 73 8.61 9.37 7.94
C VAL A 73 9.40 10.04 6.82
N ASN A 74 8.92 10.00 5.57
CA ASN A 74 9.61 10.63 4.44
C ASN A 74 9.57 12.17 4.51
N ASP A 75 8.54 12.75 5.12
CA ASP A 75 8.40 14.20 5.30
C ASP A 75 7.70 14.52 6.64
N LEU A 76 8.51 14.68 7.69
CA LEU A 76 8.05 14.96 9.05
C LEU A 76 7.35 16.33 9.20
N SER A 77 7.37 17.18 8.17
CA SER A 77 6.66 18.46 8.21
C SER A 77 5.15 18.32 7.95
N LYS A 78 4.73 17.19 7.37
CA LYS A 78 3.32 16.93 7.06
C LYS A 78 2.62 16.29 8.25
N PRO A 79 1.35 16.67 8.51
CA PRO A 79 0.56 15.97 9.50
C PRO A 79 0.26 14.55 9.03
N ILE A 80 0.22 13.61 9.98
CA ILE A 80 -0.23 12.24 9.76
C ILE A 80 -1.74 12.28 9.47
N LYS A 81 -2.18 11.53 8.46
CA LYS A 81 -3.61 11.45 8.12
C LYS A 81 -4.35 10.69 9.23
N GLU A 82 -5.57 11.12 9.54
CA GLU A 82 -6.38 10.49 10.60
C GLU A 82 -6.54 8.97 10.40
N LYS A 83 -6.77 8.53 9.16
CA LYS A 83 -6.90 7.10 8.83
C LYS A 83 -5.62 6.28 9.03
N GLU A 84 -4.45 6.92 9.12
CA GLU A 84 -3.14 6.27 9.27
C GLU A 84 -2.64 6.29 10.72
N GLN A 85 -3.19 7.16 11.58
CA GLN A 85 -2.67 7.44 12.93
C GLN A 85 -2.52 6.18 13.79
N ALA A 86 -3.56 5.36 13.90
CA ALA A 86 -3.55 4.17 14.76
C ALA A 86 -2.51 3.13 14.30
N ARG A 87 -2.34 2.98 12.98
CA ARG A 87 -1.35 2.08 12.39
C ARG A 87 0.07 2.63 12.59
N PHE A 88 0.27 3.93 12.37
CA PHE A 88 1.55 4.59 12.62
C PHE A 88 2.00 4.46 14.09
N ASP A 89 1.11 4.72 15.04
CA ASP A 89 1.43 4.61 16.48
C ASP A 89 1.84 3.17 16.86
N SER A 90 1.15 2.18 16.28
CA SER A 90 1.47 0.76 16.47
C SER A 90 2.86 0.41 15.93
N LEU A 91 3.20 0.90 14.73
CA LEU A 91 4.51 0.70 14.11
C LEU A 91 5.63 1.40 14.89
N MET A 92 5.41 2.62 15.37
CA MET A 92 6.40 3.33 16.20
C MET A 92 6.66 2.59 17.53
N LYS A 93 5.64 1.95 18.10
CA LYS A 93 5.79 1.09 19.27
C LYS A 93 6.56 -0.18 18.94
N GLU A 94 6.24 -0.84 17.85
CA GLU A 94 6.93 -2.06 17.39
C GLU A 94 8.42 -1.80 17.11
N PHE A 95 8.74 -0.67 16.48
CA PHE A 95 10.12 -0.28 16.17
C PHE A 95 10.90 0.29 17.37
N GLY A 96 10.28 0.39 18.55
CA GLY A 96 10.92 0.97 19.74
C GLY A 96 11.23 2.47 19.61
N MET A 97 10.47 3.19 18.77
CA MET A 97 10.62 4.63 18.53
C MET A 97 9.73 5.49 19.44
N THR A 98 8.92 4.87 20.30
CA THR A 98 8.18 5.54 21.37
C THR A 98 9.02 5.59 22.64
N LYS A 99 9.11 6.78 23.25
CA LYS A 99 9.73 7.00 24.57
C LYS A 99 8.79 6.57 25.70
#